data_AF-A0AA51U688-F1
#
_entry.id   AF-A0AA51U688-F1
#
_cell.length_a   1.000
_cell.length_b   1.000
_cell.length_c   1.000
_cell.angle_alpha   90.00
_cell.angle_beta   90.00
_cell.angle_gamma   90.00
#
_symmetry.space_group_name_H-M   'P 1'
#
loop_
_entity.id
_entity.type
_entity.pdbx_description
1 polymer ?
#
loop_
_entity_poly.entity_id
_entity_poly.type
_entity_poly.pdbx_seq_one_letter_code
_entity_poly.pdbx_strand_id
1 'polypeptide(L)' 'MAEFEYRGFRVRTIFDKHWQIKVWPPLRPARLIERVRASRAEGEHACRNRATAAIDAFIEEARPPRHTHAEG' A
#
# COMPACT_ATOMS: atom_id res chain seq x y z
N MET A 1 0.30 -15.99 -7.78
CA MET A 1 0.90 -14.65 -7.73
C MET A 1 -0.19 -13.68 -8.15
N ALA A 2 -0.61 -12.77 -7.27
CA ALA A 2 -1.69 -11.84 -7.55
C ALA A 2 -1.10 -10.45 -7.84
N GLU A 3 -1.28 -9.98 -9.07
CA GLU A 3 -1.08 -8.57 -9.44
C GLU A 3 -2.45 -7.92 -9.61
N PHE A 4 -2.61 -6.73 -9.03
CA PHE A 4 -3.83 -5.94 -9.17
C PHE A 4 -3.49 -4.47 -9.22
N GLU A 5 -4.38 -3.69 -9.82
CA GLU A 5 -4.27 -2.23 -9.84
C GLU A 5 -5.23 -1.63 -8.81
N TYR A 6 -4.78 -0.59 -8.11
CA TYR A 6 -5.56 0.13 -7.12
C TYR A 6 -5.24 1.63 -7.18
N ARG A 7 -6.26 2.44 -7.50
CA ARG A 7 -6.15 3.92 -7.56
C ARG A 7 -4.97 4.42 -8.42
N GLY A 8 -4.66 3.73 -9.52
CA GLY A 8 -3.54 4.05 -10.42
C GLY A 8 -2.18 3.48 -9.98
N PHE A 9 -2.13 2.73 -8.88
CA PHE A 9 -0.94 2.02 -8.43
C PHE A 9 -1.04 0.53 -8.76
N ARG A 10 0.02 -0.03 -9.32
CA ARG A 10 0.17 -1.47 -9.54
C ARG A 10 0.74 -2.13 -8.29
N VAL A 11 0.01 -3.08 -7.75
CA VAL A 11 0.39 -3.86 -6.56
C VAL A 11 0.65 -5.30 -6.97
N ARG A 12 1.79 -5.82 -6.53
CA ARG A 12 2.18 -7.22 -6.70
C ARG A 12 2.44 -7.86 -5.36
N THR A 13 1.76 -8.98 -5.08
CA THR A 13 2.03 -9.80 -3.90
C THR A 13 2.94 -10.98 -4.28
N ILE A 14 4.01 -11.18 -3.52
CA ILE A 14 5.00 -12.24 -3.74
C ILE A 14 5.14 -13.02 -2.44
N PHE A 15 5.00 -14.34 -2.54
CA PHE A 15 5.30 -15.25 -1.43
C PHE A 15 6.56 -16.03 -1.76
N ASP A 16 7.63 -15.75 -1.02
CA ASP A 16 8.89 -16.51 -1.07
C ASP A 16 9.01 -17.37 0.21
N LYS A 17 9.68 -16.86 1.24
CA LYS A 17 9.61 -17.37 2.63
C LYS A 17 8.69 -16.56 3.54
N HIS A 18 8.42 -15.32 3.13
CA HIS A 18 7.53 -14.37 3.76
C HIS A 18 6.73 -13.70 2.64
N TRP A 19 5.56 -13.18 2.99
CA TRP A 19 4.81 -12.35 2.07
C TRP A 19 5.49 -10.99 1.89
N GLN A 20 5.58 -10.55 0.64
CA GLN A 20 6.14 -9.26 0.24
C GLN A 20 5.13 -8.54 -0.66
N ILE A 21 5.01 -7.23 -0.45
CA ILE A 21 4.22 -6.34 -1.27
C ILE A 21 5.19 -5.52 -2.12
N LYS A 22 4.89 -5.35 -3.41
CA LYS A 22 5.59 -4.41 -4.27
C LYS A 22 4.57 -3.49 -4.93
N VAL A 23 4.82 -2.19 -4.89
CA VAL A 23 3.90 -1.15 -5.40
C VAL A 23 4.64 -0.27 -6.40
N TRP A 24 3.96 0.07 -7.50
CA TRP A 24 4.44 1.00 -8.52
C TRP A 24 3.35 2.00 -8.92
N PRO A 25 3.66 3.30 -9.10
CA PRO A 25 4.93 3.95 -8.73
C PRO A 25 5.22 3.81 -7.22
N PRO A 26 6.49 3.87 -6.78
CA PRO A 26 6.83 3.67 -5.38
C PRO A 26 6.23 4.81 -4.54
N LEU A 27 5.51 4.45 -3.47
CA LEU A 27 4.83 5.40 -2.60
C LEU A 27 5.81 6.38 -1.91
N ARG A 28 7.02 5.94 -1.56
CA ARG A 28 8.09 6.76 -0.97
C ARG A 28 9.48 6.15 -1.31
N PRO A 29 10.63 6.82 -1.04
CA PRO A 29 11.96 6.24 -1.25
C PRO A 29 12.19 4.91 -0.50
N ALA A 30 11.40 4.64 0.54
CA ALA A 30 11.24 3.30 1.08
C ALA A 30 10.25 2.52 0.20
N ARG A 31 10.78 1.62 -0.64
CA ARG A 31 9.96 0.53 -1.23
C ARG A 31 9.14 -0.08 -0.08
N LEU A 32 7.82 -0.17 -0.24
CA LEU A 32 6.92 -0.78 0.75
C LEU A 32 7.13 -2.31 0.80
N ILE A 33 8.32 -2.77 1.18
CA ILE A 33 8.66 -4.18 1.39
C ILE A 33 8.23 -4.52 2.82
N GLU A 34 6.93 -4.55 3.08
CA GLU A 34 6.44 -5.09 4.33
C GLU A 34 6.51 -6.61 4.29
N ARG A 35 7.22 -7.19 5.26
CA ARG A 35 7.27 -8.64 5.47
C ARG A 35 6.07 -9.04 6.32
N VAL A 36 5.06 -9.63 5.70
CA VAL A 36 3.91 -10.15 6.44
C VAL A 36 4.18 -11.61 6.83
N ARG A 37 4.25 -11.88 8.15
CA ARG A 37 4.29 -13.24 8.69
C ARG A 37 2.86 -13.76 8.77
N ALA A 38 2.43 -14.47 7.74
CA ALA A 38 1.12 -15.09 7.67
C ALA A 38 1.18 -16.39 6.84
N SER A 39 0.20 -17.27 7.05
CA SER A 39 -0.03 -18.46 6.20
C SER A 39 -0.26 -18.06 4.74
N ARG A 40 -0.10 -18.99 3.79
CA ARG A 40 -0.29 -18.70 2.36
C ARG A 40 -1.70 -18.13 2.04
N ALA A 41 -2.76 -18.70 2.61
CA ALA A 41 -4.11 -18.23 2.32
C ALA A 41 -4.41 -16.86 2.97
N GLU A 42 -4.01 -16.68 4.24
CA GLU A 42 -4.28 -15.44 4.98
C GLU A 42 -3.40 -14.27 4.55
N GLY A 43 -2.16 -14.57 4.15
CA GLY A 43 -1.19 -13.54 3.82
C GLY A 43 -1.47 -12.81 2.51
N GLU A 44 -2.15 -13.44 1.54
CA GLU A 44 -2.54 -12.73 0.31
C GLU A 44 -3.58 -11.64 0.63
N HIS A 45 -4.59 -11.97 1.43
CA HIS A 45 -5.62 -11.03 1.84
C HIS A 45 -5.04 -9.92 2.73
N ALA A 46 -4.18 -10.28 3.69
CA ALA A 46 -3.47 -9.32 4.53
C ALA A 46 -2.56 -8.39 3.69
N CYS A 47 -1.87 -8.92 2.69
CA CYS A 47 -1.06 -8.12 1.77
C CYS A 47 -1.89 -7.13 0.98
N ARG A 48 -3.05 -7.57 0.47
CA ARG A 48 -3.96 -6.71 -0.27
C ARG A 48 -4.43 -5.55 0.60
N ASN A 49 -4.93 -5.85 1.79
CA ASN A 49 -5.44 -4.84 2.73
C ASN A 49 -4.36 -3.85 3.18
N ARG A 50 -3.13 -4.33 3.45
CA ARG A 50 -2.00 -3.43 3.79
C ARG A 50 -1.59 -2.57 2.60
N ALA A 51 -1.52 -3.14 1.40
CA ALA A 51 -1.15 -2.39 0.21
C ALA A 51 -2.14 -1.27 -0.08
N THR A 52 -3.46 -1.54 -0.02
CA THR A 52 -4.48 -0.53 -0.23
C THR A 52 -4.43 0.54 0.85
N ALA A 53 -4.31 0.16 2.13
CA ALA A 53 -4.19 1.11 3.24
C ALA A 53 -2.96 2.03 3.11
N ALA A 54 -1.82 1.50 2.68
CA ALA A 54 -0.62 2.30 2.44
C ALA A 54 -0.79 3.29 1.27
N ILE A 55 -1.47 2.86 0.20
CA ILE A 55 -1.81 3.73 -0.94
C ILE A 55 -2.77 4.84 -0.50
N ASP A 56 -3.81 4.51 0.27
CA ASP A 56 -4.76 5.50 0.77
C ASP A 56 -4.09 6.52 1.68
N ALA A 57 -3.24 6.06 2.61
CA ALA A 57 -2.47 6.96 3.48
C ALA A 57 -1.54 7.89 2.67
N PHE A 58 -0.88 7.35 1.63
CA PHE A 58 -0.05 8.16 0.74
C PHE A 58 -0.85 9.22 -0.02
N ILE A 59 -2.04 8.87 -0.53
CA ILE A 59 -2.91 9.80 -1.26
C ILE A 59 -3.45 10.87 -0.31
N GLU A 60 -3.89 10.49 0.90
CA GLU A 60 -4.40 11.44 1.89
C GLU A 60 -3.30 12.37 2.40
N GLU A 61 -2.06 11.89 2.53
CA GLU A 61 -0.91 12.72 2.89
C GLU A 61 -0.44 13.65 1.75
N ALA A 62 -0.49 13.17 0.51
CA ALA A 62 -0.19 13.99 -0.66
C ALA A 62 -1.28 15.05 -0.92
N ARG A 63 -2.47 14.91 -0.33
CA ARG A 63 -3.48 15.96 -0.37
C ARG A 63 -2.97 17.13 0.48
N PRO A 64 -2.82 18.34 -0.08
CA PRO A 64 -2.41 19.49 0.71
C PRO A 64 -3.41 19.68 1.86
N PRO A 65 -2.96 20.06 3.07
CA PRO A 65 -3.87 20.39 4.14
C PRO A 65 -4.82 21.46 3.61
N ARG A 66 -6.12 21.19 3.63
CA ARG A 66 -7.12 22.23 3.47
C ARG A 66 -6.92 23.14 4.66
N HIS A 67 -6.13 24.20 4.49
CA HIS A 67 -6.17 25.35 5.38
C HIS A 67 -7.57 25.90 5.26
N THR A 68 -8.47 25.42 6.13
CA THR A 68 -9.70 26.12 6.43
C THR A 68 -9.24 27.44 7.05
N HIS A 69 -9.23 28.48 6.24
CA HIS A 69 -9.14 29.86 6.68
C HIS A 69 -10.38 30.09 7.56
N ALA A 70 -10.24 29.84 8.86
CA ALA A 70 -11.19 30.29 9.85
C ALA A 70 -10.85 31.75 10.13
N GLU A 71 -11.34 32.63 9.25
CA GLU A 71 -11.58 34.02 9.60
C GLU A 71 -12.83 34.09 10.47
N GLY A 72 -12.75 34.82 11.58
CA GLY A 72 -13.86 35.09 12.49
C GLY A 72 -13.39 35.38 13.91
#